data_AF-A0AAD7EYI7-F1
#
_entry.id   AF-A0AAD7EYI7-F1
#
_cell.length_a   1.000
_cell.length_b   1.000
_cell.length_c   1.000
_cell.angle_alpha   90.00
_cell.angle_beta   90.00
_cell.angle_gamma   90.00
#
_symmetry.space_group_name_H-M   'P 1'
#
loop_
_entity.id
_entity.type
_entity.pdbx_description
1 polymer ?
#
loop_
_entity_poly.entity_id
_entity_poly.type
_entity_poly.pdbx_seq_one_letter_code
_entity_poly.pdbx_strand_id
1 'polypeptide(L)'
;MKFFSQSYSYDDPWSIVTLAFFLRYPNPYASHVLSCDVVSRSVTPTGSLMTTRLILKRGAMPRWFPKGIVSRAETWVVEETEVDPVGRVVRCKTQNLDHVKVMQVEETVVFRSTPEGKTLQLTEARIGSGFGWGLTRRIETHGLNKFKANLQRSREGVSLVVQLLRQSRLQPMTLGGPEHASVSLALPAQPTVEHHTSTGTDEAHTAIPRPQNSWSRLKSWLRPPPRAD
;
A
#
# COMPACT_ATOMS: atom_id res chain seq x y z
N MET A 1 -0.78 9.81 -28.30
CA MET A 1 -0.07 9.72 -26.99
C MET A 1 -0.59 10.81 -26.06
N LYS A 2 -0.80 10.46 -24.79
CA LYS A 2 -1.25 11.37 -23.72
C LYS A 2 -0.19 11.48 -22.63
N PHE A 3 -0.05 12.68 -22.08
CA PHE A 3 0.88 13.01 -21.01
C PHE A 3 0.14 13.48 -19.78
N PHE A 4 0.69 13.17 -18.61
CA PHE A 4 0.20 13.63 -17.33
C PHE A 4 1.38 13.90 -16.40
N SER A 5 1.27 14.93 -15.57
CA SER A 5 2.23 15.23 -14.51
C SER A 5 1.49 15.76 -13.28
N GLN A 6 1.90 15.35 -12.09
CA GLN A 6 1.38 15.85 -10.83
C GLN A 6 2.41 15.70 -9.71
N SER A 7 2.46 16.69 -8.83
CA SER A 7 3.24 16.63 -7.59
C SER A 7 2.36 16.39 -6.36
N TYR A 8 2.96 15.84 -5.31
CA TYR A 8 2.34 15.65 -4.00
C TYR A 8 3.41 15.76 -2.91
N SER A 9 3.06 16.30 -1.75
CA SER A 9 3.98 16.45 -0.61
C SER A 9 3.51 15.57 0.54
N TYR A 10 4.42 14.76 1.09
CA TYR A 10 4.22 14.02 2.33
C TYR A 10 4.84 14.81 3.48
N ASP A 11 4.13 14.91 4.60
CA ASP A 11 4.63 15.49 5.86
C ASP A 11 5.58 14.54 6.63
N ASP A 12 6.27 13.68 5.90
CA ASP A 12 7.11 12.61 6.42
C ASP A 12 8.54 12.70 5.88
N PRO A 13 9.54 12.31 6.70
CA PRO A 13 10.92 12.20 6.25
C PRO A 13 11.05 11.24 5.07
N TRP A 14 11.96 11.58 4.15
CA TRP A 14 12.22 10.81 2.95
C TRP A 14 12.50 9.33 3.22
N SER A 15 13.21 8.99 4.29
CA SER A 15 13.50 7.61 4.65
C SER A 15 12.23 6.79 4.98
N ILE A 16 11.24 7.41 5.63
CA ILE A 16 9.97 6.75 5.98
C ILE A 16 9.10 6.58 4.75
N VAL A 17 8.98 7.62 3.91
CA VAL A 17 8.23 7.54 2.65
C VAL A 17 8.86 6.52 1.70
N THR A 18 10.19 6.49 1.62
CA THR A 18 10.93 5.52 0.80
C THR A 18 10.67 4.09 1.27
N LEU A 19 10.76 3.83 2.57
CA LEU A 19 10.47 2.52 3.13
C LEU A 19 9.00 2.12 2.86
N ALA A 20 8.06 3.04 3.10
CA ALA A 20 6.64 2.82 2.82
C ALA A 20 6.39 2.51 1.34
N PHE A 21 7.08 3.18 0.42
CA PHE A 21 6.96 2.94 -1.01
C PHE A 21 7.35 1.51 -1.40
N PHE A 22 8.42 0.97 -0.80
CA PHE A 22 8.84 -0.41 -1.05
C PHE A 22 7.90 -1.44 -0.40
N LEU A 23 7.34 -1.12 0.77
CA LEU A 23 6.41 -1.96 1.53
C LEU A 23 4.93 -1.75 1.17
N ARG A 24 4.62 -0.98 0.11
CA ARG A 24 3.26 -0.56 -0.19
C ARG A 24 2.29 -1.70 -0.52
N TYR A 25 2.75 -2.93 -0.74
CA TYR A 25 1.88 -4.07 -0.98
C TYR A 25 2.08 -5.15 0.09
N PRO A 26 1.00 -5.79 0.55
CA PRO A 26 -0.41 -5.54 0.20
C PRO A 26 -1.00 -4.29 0.89
N ASN A 27 -1.99 -3.64 0.26
CA ASN A 27 -2.78 -2.56 0.89
C ASN A 27 -4.21 -2.48 0.28
N PRO A 28 -5.23 -2.01 1.03
CA PRO A 28 -6.64 -1.99 0.59
C PRO A 28 -6.92 -1.17 -0.67
N TYR A 29 -6.09 -0.16 -0.95
CA TYR A 29 -6.23 0.70 -2.11
C TYR A 29 -5.69 0.04 -3.39
N ALA A 30 -4.91 -1.04 -3.26
CA ALA A 30 -4.28 -1.77 -4.36
C ALA A 30 -4.62 -3.28 -4.41
N SER A 31 -5.87 -3.65 -4.12
CA SER A 31 -6.38 -5.04 -4.18
C SER A 31 -6.22 -5.76 -5.53
N HIS A 32 -5.95 -5.01 -6.58
CA HIS A 32 -5.69 -5.55 -7.92
C HIS A 32 -4.26 -6.08 -8.08
N VAL A 33 -3.33 -5.76 -7.17
CA VAL A 33 -1.97 -6.31 -7.19
C VAL A 33 -1.99 -7.70 -6.57
N LEU A 34 -1.58 -8.69 -7.35
CA LEU A 34 -1.59 -10.10 -6.95
C LEU A 34 -0.24 -10.54 -6.37
N SER A 35 0.86 -10.11 -6.99
CA SER A 35 2.22 -10.37 -6.50
C SER A 35 3.15 -9.20 -6.82
N CYS A 36 4.25 -9.12 -6.06
CA CYS A 36 5.33 -8.17 -6.27
C CYS A 36 6.64 -8.82 -5.83
N ASP A 37 7.48 -9.17 -6.80
CA ASP A 37 8.68 -9.97 -6.60
C ASP A 37 9.92 -9.16 -6.97
N VAL A 38 10.99 -9.28 -6.18
CA VAL A 38 12.28 -8.65 -6.51
C VAL A 38 13.02 -9.58 -7.47
N VAL A 39 13.25 -9.11 -8.69
CA VAL A 39 13.97 -9.84 -9.74
C VAL A 39 15.47 -9.66 -9.58
N SER A 40 15.91 -8.44 -9.29
CA SER A 40 17.32 -8.12 -9.07
C SER A 40 17.45 -6.96 -8.09
N ARG A 41 18.57 -6.95 -7.37
CA ARG A 41 18.95 -5.85 -6.48
C ARG A 41 20.47 -5.80 -6.37
N SER A 42 21.03 -4.62 -6.56
CA SER A 42 22.48 -4.39 -6.49
C SER A 42 22.77 -2.97 -6.02
N VAL A 43 23.96 -2.77 -5.47
CA VAL A 43 24.47 -1.44 -5.11
C VAL A 43 25.46 -1.02 -6.20
N THR A 44 25.29 0.19 -6.74
CA THR A 44 26.21 0.75 -7.74
C THR A 44 27.54 1.15 -7.08
N PRO A 45 28.64 1.30 -7.85
CA PRO A 45 29.88 1.86 -7.32
C PRO A 45 29.74 3.25 -6.69
N THR A 46 28.72 4.01 -7.10
CA THR A 46 28.38 5.34 -6.55
C THR A 46 27.56 5.27 -5.25
N GLY A 47 27.18 4.07 -4.79
CA GLY A 47 26.42 3.85 -3.56
C GLY A 47 24.90 3.89 -3.69
N SER A 48 24.36 4.00 -4.92
CA SER A 48 22.92 3.93 -5.17
C SER A 48 22.43 2.48 -5.11
N LEU A 49 21.24 2.24 -4.55
CA LEU A 49 20.59 0.93 -4.59
C LEU A 49 19.71 0.83 -5.84
N MET A 50 20.06 -0.08 -6.75
CA MET A 50 19.24 -0.45 -7.89
C MET A 50 18.36 -1.63 -7.53
N THR A 51 17.08 -1.59 -7.89
CA THR A 51 16.16 -2.71 -7.70
C THR A 51 15.24 -2.82 -8.91
N THR A 52 15.09 -4.03 -9.44
CA THR A 52 14.06 -4.36 -10.41
C THR A 52 13.04 -5.27 -9.74
N ARG A 53 11.75 -4.89 -9.80
CA ARG A 53 10.63 -5.71 -9.34
C ARG A 53 9.71 -6.07 -10.49
N LEU A 54 9.13 -7.25 -10.41
CA LEU A 54 8.07 -7.71 -11.29
C LEU A 54 6.76 -7.74 -10.51
N ILE A 55 5.74 -7.08 -11.05
CA ILE A 55 4.45 -6.91 -10.41
C ILE A 55 3.38 -7.54 -11.29
N LEU A 56 2.61 -8.48 -10.74
CA LEU A 56 1.43 -9.02 -11.38
C LEU A 56 0.19 -8.28 -10.89
N LYS A 57 -0.61 -7.74 -11.80
CA LYS A 57 -1.88 -7.11 -11.45
C LYS A 57 -3.05 -7.61 -12.28
N ARG A 58 -4.21 -7.71 -11.66
CA ARG A 58 -5.49 -7.95 -12.33
C ARG A 58 -5.99 -6.66 -12.97
N GLY A 59 -6.29 -6.74 -14.26
CA GLY A 59 -6.97 -5.71 -15.03
C GLY A 59 -8.44 -6.06 -15.29
N ALA A 60 -9.11 -5.16 -15.99
CA ALA A 60 -10.45 -5.36 -16.52
C ALA A 60 -10.56 -4.55 -17.80
N MET A 61 -11.08 -5.18 -18.85
CA MET A 61 -11.34 -4.52 -20.13
C MET A 61 -12.58 -3.64 -20.01
N PRO A 62 -12.56 -2.42 -20.57
CA PRO A 62 -13.75 -1.58 -20.53
C PRO A 62 -14.85 -2.18 -21.41
N ARG A 63 -16.11 -2.00 -21.03
CA ARG A 63 -17.28 -2.61 -21.71
C ARG A 63 -17.37 -2.30 -23.21
N TRP A 64 -16.85 -1.16 -23.64
CA TRP A 64 -16.86 -0.73 -25.04
C TRP A 64 -15.73 -1.37 -25.88
N PHE A 65 -14.74 -2.00 -25.25
CA PHE A 65 -13.62 -2.60 -25.98
C PHE A 65 -14.06 -3.92 -26.62
N PRO A 66 -13.62 -4.23 -27.86
CA PRO A 66 -14.02 -5.46 -28.53
C PRO A 66 -13.68 -6.71 -27.71
N LYS A 67 -14.66 -7.61 -27.58
CA LYS A 67 -14.49 -8.89 -26.88
C LYS A 67 -13.57 -9.81 -27.69
N GLY A 68 -12.87 -10.72 -27.01
CA GLY A 68 -12.02 -11.74 -27.64
C GLY A 68 -10.62 -11.29 -28.07
N ILE A 69 -10.30 -10.00 -27.96
CA ILE A 69 -8.96 -9.49 -28.34
C ILE A 69 -7.90 -9.75 -27.26
N VAL A 70 -8.29 -9.66 -26.00
CA VAL A 70 -7.41 -9.90 -24.85
C VAL A 70 -7.94 -11.11 -24.08
N SER A 71 -7.17 -12.19 -24.06
CA SER A 71 -7.55 -13.46 -23.43
C SER A 71 -7.30 -13.49 -21.92
N ARG A 72 -6.29 -12.75 -21.44
CA ARG A 72 -5.93 -12.65 -20.02
C ARG A 72 -6.11 -11.23 -19.53
N ALA A 73 -6.91 -11.06 -18.49
CA ALA A 73 -7.14 -9.75 -17.87
C ALA A 73 -5.96 -9.32 -16.98
N GLU A 74 -5.01 -10.21 -16.70
CA GLU A 74 -3.80 -9.91 -15.93
C GLU A 74 -2.76 -9.18 -16.77
N THR A 75 -1.93 -8.39 -16.11
CA THR A 75 -0.88 -7.56 -16.72
C THR A 75 0.36 -7.64 -15.86
N TRP A 76 1.50 -7.91 -16.50
CA TRP A 76 2.80 -7.82 -15.87
C TRP A 76 3.35 -6.41 -15.99
N VAL A 77 3.91 -5.90 -14.89
CA VAL A 77 4.54 -4.58 -14.83
C VAL A 77 5.96 -4.74 -14.30
N VAL A 78 6.93 -4.20 -15.02
CA VAL A 78 8.28 -4.05 -14.49
C VAL A 78 8.36 -2.71 -13.77
N GLU A 79 8.95 -2.73 -12.58
CA GLU A 79 9.33 -1.55 -11.81
C GLU A 79 10.84 -1.55 -11.66
N GLU A 80 11.48 -0.45 -12.04
CA GLU A 80 12.91 -0.22 -11.89
C GLU A 80 13.11 0.99 -10.99
N THR A 81 13.85 0.81 -9.90
CA THR A 81 14.10 1.87 -8.94
C THR A 81 15.58 2.07 -8.69
N GLU A 82 15.99 3.34 -8.61
CA GLU A 82 17.27 3.78 -8.06
C GLU A 82 17.00 4.55 -6.76
N VAL A 83 17.71 4.20 -5.70
CA VAL A 83 17.70 4.92 -4.43
C VAL A 83 19.08 5.50 -4.19
N ASP A 84 19.19 6.83 -4.21
CA ASP A 84 20.38 7.57 -3.81
C ASP A 84 20.22 7.99 -2.33
N PRO A 85 20.93 7.32 -1.39
CA PRO A 85 20.82 7.62 0.03
C PRO A 85 21.49 8.94 0.43
N VAL A 86 22.48 9.40 -0.35
CA VAL A 86 23.24 10.64 -0.08
C VAL A 86 22.41 11.84 -0.52
N GLY A 87 21.95 11.82 -1.77
CA GLY A 87 21.05 12.85 -2.31
C GLY A 87 19.63 12.78 -1.75
N ARG A 88 19.28 11.71 -1.04
CA ARG A 88 17.93 11.43 -0.52
C ARG A 88 16.88 11.52 -1.61
N VAL A 89 17.11 10.76 -2.69
CA VAL A 89 16.18 10.70 -3.81
C VAL A 89 15.92 9.26 -4.25
N VAL A 90 14.65 8.96 -4.50
CA VAL A 90 14.23 7.74 -5.19
C VAL A 90 13.79 8.11 -6.59
N ARG A 91 14.26 7.38 -7.59
CA ARG A 91 13.73 7.42 -8.97
C ARG A 91 13.12 6.06 -9.25
N CYS A 92 11.89 6.05 -9.73
CA CYS A 92 11.17 4.85 -10.05
C CYS A 92 10.59 4.98 -11.45
N LYS A 93 10.82 3.99 -12.30
CA LYS A 93 10.15 3.85 -13.59
C LYS A 93 9.29 2.59 -13.56
N THR A 94 8.05 2.68 -14.00
CA THR A 94 7.21 1.50 -14.21
C THR A 94 6.66 1.45 -15.63
N GLN A 95 6.54 0.25 -16.18
CA GLN A 95 5.92 0.01 -17.48
C GLN A 95 5.31 -1.38 -17.58
N ASN A 96 4.21 -1.52 -18.31
CA ASN A 96 3.64 -2.85 -18.59
C ASN A 96 4.49 -3.61 -19.62
N LEU A 97 4.67 -4.91 -19.39
CA LEU A 97 5.42 -5.82 -20.26
C LEU A 97 4.54 -6.44 -21.35
N ASP A 98 3.28 -6.73 -21.01
CA ASP A 98 2.28 -7.30 -21.90
C ASP A 98 1.23 -6.26 -22.31
N HIS A 99 0.40 -6.61 -23.31
CA HIS A 99 -0.66 -5.76 -23.87
C HIS A 99 -0.21 -4.40 -24.42
N VAL A 100 1.10 -4.20 -24.65
CA VAL A 100 1.71 -2.93 -25.10
C VAL A 100 1.06 -2.39 -26.37
N LYS A 101 0.75 -3.27 -27.34
CA LYS A 101 0.04 -2.89 -28.57
C LYS A 101 -1.34 -2.29 -28.28
N VAL A 102 -2.07 -2.83 -27.30
CA VAL A 102 -3.37 -2.28 -26.89
C VAL A 102 -3.16 -0.95 -26.18
N MET A 103 -2.33 -0.94 -25.15
CA MET A 103 -2.02 0.25 -24.38
C MET A 103 -0.65 0.10 -23.71
N GLN A 104 0.22 1.07 -23.91
CA GLN A 104 1.47 1.21 -23.20
C GLN A 104 1.32 2.34 -22.18
N VAL A 105 1.70 2.07 -20.94
CA VAL A 105 1.74 3.03 -19.85
C VAL A 105 3.15 3.03 -19.29
N GLU A 106 3.83 4.16 -19.41
CA GLU A 106 5.10 4.42 -18.74
C GLU A 106 4.87 5.45 -17.65
N GLU A 107 5.28 5.15 -16.43
CA GLU A 107 5.21 6.06 -15.29
C GLU A 107 6.61 6.29 -14.72
N THR A 108 6.93 7.55 -14.46
CA THR A 108 8.12 7.94 -13.70
C THR A 108 7.68 8.59 -12.41
N VAL A 109 8.21 8.13 -11.28
CA VAL A 109 7.99 8.73 -9.96
C VAL A 109 9.33 9.10 -9.34
N VAL A 110 9.43 10.32 -8.83
CA VAL A 110 10.61 10.82 -8.11
C VAL A 110 10.19 11.26 -6.71
N PHE A 111 10.77 10.66 -5.67
CA PHE A 111 10.62 11.11 -4.29
C PHE A 111 11.91 11.79 -3.84
N ARG A 112 11.85 13.05 -3.40
CA ARG A 112 13.01 13.80 -2.90
C ARG A 112 12.74 14.39 -1.53
N SER A 113 13.76 14.40 -0.66
CA SER A 113 13.70 15.17 0.59
C SER A 113 13.60 16.67 0.28
N THR A 114 12.83 17.41 1.09
CA THR A 114 12.80 18.88 1.07
C THR A 114 13.59 19.44 2.27
N PRO A 115 14.00 20.73 2.25
CA PRO A 115 14.67 21.38 3.37
C PRO A 115 13.85 21.35 4.67
N GLU A 116 12.52 21.32 4.58
CA GLU A 116 11.59 21.28 5.72
C GLU A 116 11.45 19.89 6.35
N GLY A 117 12.26 18.91 5.93
CA GLY A 117 12.18 17.53 6.40
C GLY A 117 11.00 16.74 5.85
N LYS A 118 10.30 17.27 4.84
CA LYS A 118 9.21 16.62 4.12
C LYS A 118 9.71 15.85 2.91
N THR A 119 8.80 15.14 2.22
CA THR A 119 9.12 14.46 0.97
C THR A 119 8.23 14.96 -0.16
N LEU A 120 8.85 15.44 -1.25
CA LEU A 120 8.13 15.78 -2.47
C LEU A 120 8.15 14.60 -3.43
N GLN A 121 6.96 14.17 -3.86
CA GLN A 121 6.74 13.24 -4.95
C GLN A 121 6.40 14.02 -6.23
N LEU A 122 7.11 13.73 -7.32
CA LEU A 122 6.73 14.11 -8.68
C LEU A 122 6.38 12.84 -9.45
N THR A 123 5.19 12.78 -10.04
CA THR A 123 4.75 11.66 -10.88
C THR A 123 4.46 12.16 -12.29
N GLU A 124 5.04 11.50 -13.28
CA GLU A 124 4.81 11.73 -14.70
C GLU A 124 4.37 10.43 -15.36
N ALA A 125 3.45 10.52 -16.32
CA ALA A 125 3.00 9.36 -17.08
C ALA A 125 2.84 9.66 -18.56
N ARG A 126 3.20 8.66 -19.37
CA ARG A 126 3.01 8.62 -20.82
C ARG A 126 2.12 7.44 -21.15
N ILE A 127 1.04 7.71 -21.87
CA ILE A 127 0.05 6.70 -22.24
C ILE A 127 -0.11 6.71 -23.75
N GLY A 128 0.21 5.58 -24.38
CA GLY A 128 0.12 5.38 -25.82
C GLY A 128 -0.72 4.16 -26.17
N SER A 129 -1.24 4.11 -27.39
CA SER A 129 -1.90 2.92 -27.94
C SER A 129 -1.46 2.69 -29.38
N GLY A 130 -0.91 1.50 -29.64
CA GLY A 130 -0.57 1.02 -30.99
C GLY A 130 -1.69 0.18 -31.63
N PHE A 131 -2.91 0.24 -31.08
CA PHE A 131 -3.98 -0.69 -31.42
C PHE A 131 -4.53 -0.47 -32.84
N GLY A 132 -4.63 0.80 -33.26
CA GLY A 132 -5.16 1.22 -34.56
C GLY A 132 -6.69 1.27 -34.63
N TRP A 133 -7.24 1.14 -35.84
CA TRP A 133 -8.68 0.97 -36.11
C TRP A 133 -9.55 2.14 -35.63
N GLY A 134 -8.99 3.35 -35.58
CA GLY A 134 -9.68 4.55 -35.08
C GLY A 134 -9.93 4.59 -33.57
N LEU A 135 -9.52 3.55 -32.81
CA LEU A 135 -9.75 3.48 -31.36
C LEU A 135 -8.62 4.08 -30.51
N THR A 136 -7.48 4.41 -31.11
CA THR A 136 -6.29 4.95 -30.42
C THR A 136 -6.65 6.08 -29.44
N ARG A 137 -7.35 7.12 -29.89
CA ARG A 137 -7.71 8.27 -29.04
C ARG A 137 -8.61 7.87 -27.88
N ARG A 138 -9.54 6.93 -28.09
CA ARG A 138 -10.47 6.46 -27.05
C ARG A 138 -9.75 5.62 -26.00
N ILE A 139 -8.84 4.75 -26.43
CA ILE A 139 -8.00 3.94 -25.54
C ILE A 139 -7.08 4.84 -24.70
N GLU A 140 -6.38 5.78 -25.32
CA GLU A 140 -5.48 6.69 -24.62
C GLU A 140 -6.23 7.57 -23.59
N THR A 141 -7.42 8.04 -23.95
CA THR A 141 -8.28 8.82 -23.03
C THR A 141 -8.75 7.96 -21.85
N HIS A 142 -9.14 6.71 -22.11
CA HIS A 142 -9.50 5.76 -21.06
C HIS A 142 -8.33 5.47 -20.12
N GLY A 143 -7.14 5.21 -20.67
CA GLY A 143 -5.92 5.00 -19.91
C GLY A 143 -5.57 6.19 -19.01
N LEU A 144 -5.68 7.41 -19.53
CA LEU A 144 -5.41 8.64 -18.76
C LEU A 144 -6.38 8.79 -17.58
N ASN A 145 -7.66 8.58 -17.81
CA ASN A 145 -8.67 8.68 -16.75
C ASN A 145 -8.46 7.61 -15.67
N LYS A 146 -8.12 6.38 -16.08
CA LYS A 146 -7.80 5.28 -15.15
C LYS A 146 -6.52 5.56 -14.37
N PHE A 147 -5.50 6.11 -15.02
CA PHE A 147 -4.25 6.51 -14.37
C PHE A 147 -4.49 7.56 -13.28
N LYS A 148 -5.25 8.62 -13.58
CA LYS A 148 -5.61 9.65 -12.60
C LYS A 148 -6.33 9.07 -11.37
N ALA A 149 -7.28 8.17 -11.58
CA ALA A 149 -7.99 7.49 -10.49
C ALA A 149 -7.05 6.59 -9.65
N ASN A 150 -6.12 5.88 -10.31
CA ASN A 150 -5.16 5.02 -9.65
C ASN A 150 -4.10 5.80 -8.86
N LEU A 151 -3.71 7.00 -9.33
CA LEU A 151 -2.72 7.83 -8.67
C LEU A 151 -3.17 8.25 -7.26
N GLN A 152 -4.44 8.60 -7.11
CA GLN A 152 -5.01 8.91 -5.79
C GLN A 152 -4.96 7.71 -4.85
N ARG A 153 -5.39 6.53 -5.32
CA ARG A 153 -5.35 5.29 -4.55
C ARG A 153 -3.93 4.87 -4.18
N SER A 154 -2.96 5.11 -5.08
CA SER A 154 -1.54 4.84 -4.83
C SER A 154 -1.02 5.66 -3.65
N ARG A 155 -1.38 6.95 -3.60
CA ARG A 155 -1.03 7.84 -2.48
C ARG A 155 -1.65 7.36 -1.17
N GLU A 156 -2.95 7.05 -1.18
CA GLU A 156 -3.65 6.52 -0.01
C GLU A 156 -3.00 5.24 0.52
N GLY A 157 -2.55 4.35 -0.38
CA GLY A 157 -1.80 3.15 -0.03
C GLY A 157 -0.46 3.45 0.63
N VAL A 158 0.34 4.37 0.08
CA VAL A 158 1.62 4.76 0.67
C VAL A 158 1.41 5.45 2.03
N SER A 159 0.47 6.40 2.12
CA SER A 159 0.15 7.10 3.36
C SER A 159 -0.31 6.16 4.47
N LEU A 160 -1.08 5.11 4.14
CA LEU A 160 -1.44 4.07 5.09
C LEU A 160 -0.20 3.36 5.64
N VAL A 161 0.73 2.95 4.77
CA VAL A 161 1.96 2.26 5.22
C VAL A 161 2.85 3.19 6.05
N VAL A 162 2.96 4.47 5.68
CA VAL A 162 3.63 5.49 6.49
C VAL A 162 3.03 5.57 7.89
N GLN A 163 1.71 5.62 8.00
CA GLN A 163 1.02 5.63 9.30
C GLN A 163 1.31 4.36 10.12
N LEU A 164 1.29 3.19 9.49
CA LEU A 164 1.60 1.92 10.16
C LEU A 164 3.05 1.88 10.65
N LEU A 165 4.00 2.38 9.86
CA LEU A 165 5.41 2.49 10.25
C LEU A 165 5.59 3.43 11.44
N ARG A 166 4.87 4.56 11.49
CA ARG A 166 4.87 5.47 12.64
C ARG A 166 4.34 4.76 13.90
N GLN A 167 3.21 4.07 13.79
CA GLN A 167 2.62 3.36 14.93
C GLN A 167 3.52 2.24 15.47
N SER A 168 4.16 1.48 14.58
CA SER A 168 5.10 0.41 14.97
C SER A 168 6.27 0.95 15.79
N ARG A 169 6.81 2.12 15.44
CA ARG A 169 7.93 2.75 16.18
C ARG A 169 7.56 3.22 17.59
N LEU A 170 6.27 3.47 17.83
CA LEU A 170 5.77 3.88 19.15
C LEU A 170 5.47 2.69 20.06
N GLN A 171 5.41 1.47 19.51
CA GLN A 171 5.25 0.26 20.31
C GLN A 171 6.64 -0.22 20.75
N PRO A 172 6.90 -0.37 22.06
CA PRO A 172 8.12 -1.02 22.51
C PRO A 172 8.12 -2.44 21.93
N MET A 173 9.16 -2.76 21.16
CA MET A 173 9.36 -4.10 20.64
C MET A 173 9.45 -5.06 21.83
N THR A 174 8.40 -5.84 22.08
CA THR A 174 8.47 -6.99 22.99
C THR A 174 9.28 -8.08 22.28
N LEU A 175 10.60 -7.86 22.14
CA LEU A 175 11.53 -8.94 21.87
C LEU A 175 11.36 -9.91 23.04
N GLY A 176 11.03 -11.17 22.76
CA GLY A 176 10.74 -12.19 23.76
C GLY A 176 11.89 -12.39 24.76
N GLY A 177 11.86 -11.62 25.84
CA GLY A 177 12.62 -11.90 27.05
C GLY A 177 12.02 -13.14 27.72
N PRO A 178 12.83 -13.97 28.39
CA PRO A 178 12.39 -15.19 29.04
C PRO A 178 11.69 -14.86 30.37
N GLU A 179 10.64 -14.05 30.32
CA GLU A 179 9.80 -13.80 31.48
C GLU A 179 8.36 -14.00 31.04
N HIS A 180 7.94 -15.27 31.11
CA HIS A 180 6.64 -15.58 31.69
C HIS A 180 6.62 -15.02 33.14
N ALA A 181 6.60 -13.69 33.26
CA ALA A 181 6.21 -12.99 34.46
C ALA A 181 4.72 -13.25 34.61
N SER A 182 4.44 -14.32 35.36
CA SER A 182 3.30 -14.45 36.25
C SER A 182 2.12 -13.59 35.85
N VAL A 183 1.18 -14.22 35.14
CA VAL A 183 -0.23 -13.90 35.35
C VAL A 183 -0.45 -14.11 36.84
N SER A 184 -0.30 -13.05 37.64
CA SER A 184 -0.75 -13.03 39.02
C SER A 184 -2.26 -13.12 38.95
N LEU A 185 -2.76 -14.36 38.95
CA LEU A 185 -4.11 -14.68 39.36
C LEU A 185 -4.22 -14.22 40.81
N ALA A 186 -4.58 -12.95 41.00
CA ALA A 186 -5.03 -12.46 42.27
C ALA A 186 -6.26 -13.29 42.65
N LEU A 187 -6.07 -14.22 43.59
CA LEU A 187 -7.18 -14.84 44.30
C LEU A 187 -8.00 -13.72 44.97
N PRO A 188 -9.34 -13.77 44.93
CA PRO A 188 -10.13 -12.86 45.74
C PRO A 188 -9.89 -13.20 47.21
N ALA A 189 -9.44 -12.22 47.98
CA ALA A 189 -9.43 -12.30 49.44
C ALA A 189 -10.87 -12.48 49.95
N GLN A 190 -11.05 -13.37 50.93
CA GLN A 190 -12.31 -13.55 51.65
C GLN A 190 -12.71 -12.25 52.37
N PRO A 191 -14.02 -11.93 52.47
CA PRO A 191 -14.47 -10.67 53.04
C PRO A 191 -14.48 -10.72 54.57
N THR A 192 -13.96 -9.67 55.21
CA THR A 192 -14.27 -9.34 56.61
C THR A 192 -15.70 -8.83 56.71
N VAL A 193 -16.42 -9.36 57.69
CA VAL A 193 -17.82 -9.08 57.99
C VAL A 193 -17.94 -7.70 58.65
N GLU A 194 -18.67 -6.78 58.01
CA GLU A 194 -19.27 -5.63 58.69
C GLU A 194 -20.76 -5.53 58.35
N HIS A 195 -21.57 -5.46 59.40
CA HIS A 195 -23.03 -5.38 59.41
C HIS A 195 -23.48 -3.97 59.02
N HIS A 196 -24.18 -3.78 57.90
CA HIS A 196 -25.15 -2.71 57.77
C HIS A 196 -26.35 -3.13 56.91
N THR A 197 -27.50 -3.21 57.59
CA THR A 197 -28.85 -3.32 57.04
C THR A 197 -29.24 -2.03 56.31
N SER A 198 -29.72 -2.14 55.06
CA SER A 198 -31.10 -1.82 54.66
C SER A 198 -31.23 -1.45 53.17
N THR A 199 -32.03 -2.26 52.47
CA THR A 199 -33.07 -1.89 51.47
C THR A 199 -32.71 -1.05 50.24
N GLY A 200 -32.99 -1.61 49.05
CA GLY A 200 -33.58 -0.89 47.92
C GLY A 200 -32.71 -0.75 46.67
N THR A 201 -32.75 -1.77 45.82
CA THR A 201 -32.29 -1.75 44.42
C THR A 201 -33.34 -1.11 43.50
N ASP A 202 -32.90 -0.28 42.56
CA ASP A 202 -33.35 -0.33 41.16
C ASP A 202 -32.21 0.08 40.22
N GLU A 203 -32.19 -0.61 39.07
CA GLU A 203 -31.10 -0.86 38.14
C GLU A 203 -30.71 0.32 37.21
N ALA A 204 -29.46 0.35 36.73
CA ALA A 204 -29.13 0.48 35.30
C ALA A 204 -27.61 0.28 35.05
N HIS A 205 -27.29 -0.77 34.28
CA HIS A 205 -25.94 -1.11 33.83
C HIS A 205 -25.47 -0.21 32.67
N THR A 206 -24.26 0.34 32.77
CA THR A 206 -23.54 0.92 31.62
C THR A 206 -22.24 0.15 31.41
N ALA A 207 -22.20 -0.67 30.35
CA ALA A 207 -21.03 -1.45 29.95
C ALA A 207 -19.95 -0.58 29.29
N ILE A 208 -18.70 -0.73 29.75
CA ILE A 208 -17.51 -0.07 29.17
C ILE A 208 -17.03 -0.87 27.95
N PRO A 209 -16.80 -0.24 26.77
CA PRO A 209 -16.41 -0.98 25.57
C PRO A 209 -14.91 -1.30 25.55
N ARG A 210 -14.59 -2.55 25.16
CA ARG A 210 -13.22 -3.02 24.90
C ARG A 210 -12.63 -2.37 23.65
N PRO A 211 -11.33 -2.02 23.61
CA PRO A 211 -10.71 -1.43 22.43
C PRO A 211 -10.62 -2.44 21.28
N GLN A 212 -11.11 -2.03 20.12
CA GLN A 212 -11.17 -2.83 18.91
C GLN A 212 -9.77 -2.91 18.27
N ASN A 213 -9.14 -4.09 18.31
CA ASN A 213 -7.85 -4.35 17.68
C ASN A 213 -7.94 -4.22 16.15
N SER A 214 -7.32 -3.18 15.60
CA SER A 214 -7.16 -2.91 14.16
C SER A 214 -6.52 -4.07 13.38
N TRP A 215 -5.72 -4.89 14.06
CA TRP A 215 -5.10 -6.10 13.53
C TRP A 215 -6.08 -7.19 13.08
N SER A 216 -7.30 -7.20 13.61
CA SER A 216 -8.34 -8.16 13.20
C SER A 216 -8.83 -7.92 11.76
N ARG A 217 -8.85 -6.66 11.30
CA ARG A 217 -9.30 -6.28 9.95
C ARG A 217 -8.25 -6.56 8.86
N LEU A 218 -6.97 -6.60 9.21
CA LEU A 218 -5.90 -6.95 8.26
C LEU A 218 -5.90 -8.47 7.95
N LYS A 219 -6.19 -9.31 8.96
CA LYS A 219 -6.20 -10.77 8.82
C LYS A 219 -7.29 -11.29 7.88
N SER A 220 -8.43 -10.60 7.76
CA SER A 220 -9.48 -10.97 6.79
C SER A 220 -9.06 -10.72 5.35
N TRP A 221 -8.08 -9.84 5.11
CA TRP A 221 -7.61 -9.49 3.77
C TRP A 221 -6.59 -10.49 3.19
N LEU A 222 -5.89 -11.21 4.07
CA LEU A 222 -4.87 -12.19 3.69
C LEU A 222 -5.46 -13.59 3.41
N ARG A 223 -6.77 -13.78 3.50
CA ARG A 223 -7.42 -15.07 3.22
C ARG A 223 -7.83 -15.15 1.75
N PRO A 224 -7.44 -16.21 1.01
CA PRO A 224 -7.99 -16.47 -0.32
C PRO A 224 -9.51 -16.73 -0.22
N PRO A 225 -10.29 -16.42 -1.26
CA PRO A 225 -11.72 -16.73 -1.29
C PRO A 225 -11.94 -18.26 -1.21
N PRO A 226 -13.03 -18.73 -0.58
CA PRO A 226 -13.38 -20.14 -0.59
C PRO A 226 -13.57 -20.61 -2.05
N ARG A 227 -13.07 -21.82 -2.35
CA ARG A 227 -13.33 -22.47 -3.64
C ARG A 227 -14.85 -22.66 -3.76
N ALA A 228 -15.43 -22.24 -4.87
CA ALA A 228 -16.77 -22.64 -5.23
C ALA A 228 -16.67 -24.09 -5.71
N ASP A 229 -17.34 -25.00 -5.00
CA ASP A 229 -17.63 -26.36 -5.47
C ASP A 229 -18.66 -26.32 -6.62
#